data_AF-A0A2J8RZK0-F1
#
_entry.id   AF-A0A2J8RZK0-F1
#
_cell.length_a   1.000
_cell.length_b   1.000
_cell.length_c   1.000
_cell.angle_alpha   90.00
_cell.angle_beta   90.00
_cell.angle_gamma   90.00
#
_symmetry.space_group_name_H-M   'P 1'
#
loop_
_entity.id
_entity.type
_entity.pdbx_description
1 polymer ?
#
loop_
_entity_poly.entity_id
_entity_poly.type
_entity_poly.pdbx_seq_one_letter_code
_entity_poly.pdbx_strand_id
1 'polypeptide(L)'
;MERYVGALEEVGDGARQQERHYQLLSALQSLVKELPSSFQQRLSYTTLSDLALALLDGTVFEIVQGLLEIQHLTEKSLYNQRLRLQNEHRVLRQALRQKHQEAQQACRPHNLPVLQAAQQRELEAVEHRSMRSSGR
;
A
#
# COMPACT_ATOMS: atom_id res chain seq x y z
N MET A 1 41.74 -8.18 30.92
CA MET A 1 40.47 -8.25 31.68
C MET A 1 39.23 -8.05 30.80
N GLU A 2 39.34 -7.56 29.56
CA GLU A 2 38.17 -7.30 28.70
C GLU A 2 37.46 -8.55 28.15
N ARG A 3 38.19 -9.66 27.94
CA ARG A 3 37.60 -10.93 27.46
C ARG A 3 36.66 -11.62 28.46
N TYR A 4 36.80 -11.34 29.75
CA TYR A 4 35.92 -11.90 30.79
C TYR A 4 34.62 -11.08 30.95
N VAL A 5 34.65 -9.79 30.63
CA VAL A 5 33.47 -8.91 30.66
C VAL A 5 32.53 -9.25 29.49
N GLY A 6 33.06 -9.43 28.28
CA GLY A 6 32.27 -9.85 27.12
C GLY A 6 31.65 -11.24 27.28
N ALA A 7 32.33 -12.19 27.92
CA ALA A 7 31.76 -13.52 28.19
C ALA A 7 30.62 -13.49 29.23
N LEU A 8 30.65 -12.57 30.20
CA LEU A 8 29.57 -12.38 31.17
C LEU A 8 28.38 -11.62 30.56
N GLU A 9 28.63 -10.70 29.63
CA GLU A 9 27.58 -10.01 28.86
C GLU A 9 26.86 -10.97 27.91
N GLU A 10 27.58 -11.82 27.16
CA GLU A 10 27.01 -12.85 26.27
C GLU A 10 26.16 -13.89 27.03
N VAL A 11 26.61 -14.32 28.21
CA VAL A 11 25.84 -15.22 29.09
C VAL A 11 24.62 -14.51 29.68
N GLY A 12 24.75 -13.23 30.01
CA GLY A 12 23.65 -12.39 30.48
C GLY A 12 22.57 -12.17 29.41
N ASP A 13 22.98 -12.03 28.14
CA ASP A 13 22.06 -11.86 27.02
C ASP A 13 21.34 -13.18 26.69
N GLY A 14 22.07 -14.30 26.71
CA GLY A 14 21.48 -15.64 26.60
C GLY A 14 20.46 -15.92 27.72
N ALA A 15 20.75 -15.56 28.97
CA ALA A 15 19.83 -15.75 30.09
C ALA A 15 18.55 -14.91 29.95
N ARG A 16 18.67 -13.66 29.49
CA ARG A 16 17.52 -12.79 29.22
C ARG A 16 16.67 -13.30 28.06
N GLN A 17 17.30 -13.80 27.00
CA GLN A 17 16.58 -14.36 25.87
C GLN A 17 15.87 -15.67 26.23
N GLN A 18 16.51 -16.51 27.04
CA GLN A 18 15.90 -17.71 27.62
C GLN A 18 14.69 -17.36 28.49
N GLU A 19 14.80 -16.33 29.34
CA GLU A 19 13.69 -15.86 30.18
C GLU A 19 12.50 -15.40 29.32
N ARG A 20 12.75 -14.58 28.29
CA ARG A 20 11.71 -14.13 27.34
C ARG A 20 11.08 -15.30 26.60
N HIS A 21 11.86 -16.30 26.21
CA HIS A 21 11.35 -17.51 25.56
C HIS A 21 10.39 -18.27 26.47
N TYR A 22 10.76 -18.48 27.74
CA TYR A 22 9.88 -19.11 28.71
C TYR A 22 8.60 -18.32 28.97
N GLN A 23 8.70 -16.99 29.07
CA GLN A 23 7.54 -16.11 29.23
C GLN A 23 6.56 -16.25 28.05
N LEU A 24 7.06 -16.18 26.81
CA LEU A 24 6.25 -16.34 25.61
C LEU A 24 5.66 -17.75 25.48
N LEU A 25 6.46 -18.78 25.73
CA LEU A 25 6.01 -20.16 25.68
C LEU A 25 4.89 -20.42 26.70
N SER A 26 5.02 -19.89 27.91
CA SER A 26 3.97 -19.95 28.94
C SER A 26 2.67 -19.29 28.47
N ALA A 27 2.77 -18.09 27.88
CA ALA A 27 1.63 -17.38 27.31
C ALA A 27 0.97 -18.18 26.17
N LEU A 28 1.75 -18.72 25.24
CA LEU A 28 1.26 -19.57 24.16
C LEU A 28 0.55 -20.81 24.70
N GLN A 29 1.12 -21.47 25.71
CA GLN A 29 0.49 -22.62 26.35
C GLN A 29 -0.82 -22.27 27.05
N SER A 30 -0.94 -21.08 27.68
CA SER A 30 -2.22 -20.63 28.23
C SER A 30 -3.28 -20.43 27.15
N LEU A 31 -2.92 -19.82 26.02
CA LEU A 31 -3.83 -19.62 24.89
C LEU A 31 -4.29 -20.95 24.28
N VAL A 32 -3.39 -21.93 24.16
CA VAL A 32 -3.75 -23.26 23.65
C VAL A 32 -4.72 -24.00 24.57
N LYS A 33 -4.60 -23.83 25.90
CA LYS A 33 -5.53 -24.45 26.86
C LYS A 33 -6.97 -23.97 26.70
N GLU A 34 -7.18 -22.77 26.15
CA GLU A 34 -8.50 -22.21 25.88
C GLU A 34 -9.15 -22.75 24.59
N LEU A 35 -8.37 -23.44 23.73
CA LEU A 35 -8.87 -24.00 22.47
C LEU A 35 -9.56 -25.36 22.68
N PRO A 36 -10.48 -25.77 21.78
CA PRO A 36 -11.02 -27.12 21.78
C PRO A 36 -9.92 -28.18 21.63
N SER A 37 -10.12 -29.36 22.23
CA SER A 37 -9.13 -30.44 22.29
C SER A 37 -8.61 -30.91 20.93
N SER A 38 -9.42 -30.83 19.88
CA SER A 38 -9.02 -31.14 18.49
C SER A 38 -7.91 -30.24 17.95
N PHE A 39 -7.84 -28.99 18.40
CA PHE A 39 -6.80 -28.04 18.02
C PHE A 39 -5.57 -28.16 18.92
N GLN A 40 -5.77 -28.45 20.22
CA GLN A 40 -4.66 -28.66 21.16
C GLN A 40 -3.73 -29.79 20.72
N GLN A 41 -4.29 -30.90 20.23
CA GLN A 41 -3.52 -32.06 19.75
C GLN A 41 -2.61 -31.76 18.55
N ARG A 42 -2.93 -30.70 17.78
CA ARG A 42 -2.14 -30.27 16.62
C ARG A 42 -1.01 -29.31 16.99
N LEU A 43 -1.01 -28.77 18.20
CA LEU A 43 -0.07 -27.78 18.69
C LEU A 43 0.84 -28.42 19.74
N SER A 44 1.82 -29.18 19.26
CA SER A 44 2.81 -29.83 20.13
C SER A 44 3.68 -28.79 20.83
N TYR A 45 4.31 -29.20 21.93
CA TYR A 45 5.29 -28.38 22.64
C TYR A 45 6.39 -27.86 21.71
N THR A 46 6.88 -28.70 20.79
CA THR A 46 7.92 -28.31 19.83
C THR A 46 7.44 -27.18 18.93
N THR A 47 6.24 -27.28 18.37
CA THR A 47 5.64 -26.21 17.54
C THR A 47 5.46 -24.91 18.34
N LEU A 48 5.04 -24.98 19.60
CA LEU A 48 4.90 -23.79 20.45
C LEU A 48 6.26 -23.17 20.82
N SER A 49 7.28 -23.99 21.03
CA SER A 49 8.65 -23.54 21.30
C SER A 49 9.28 -22.88 20.06
N ASP A 50 9.10 -23.47 18.89
CA ASP A 50 9.56 -22.92 17.61
C ASP A 50 8.83 -21.60 17.30
N LEU A 51 7.53 -21.53 17.57
CA LEU A 51 6.75 -20.31 17.44
C LEU A 51 7.24 -19.21 18.40
N ALA A 52 7.51 -19.53 19.66
CA ALA A 52 8.07 -18.56 20.61
C ALA A 52 9.43 -18.01 20.15
N LEU A 53 10.30 -18.86 19.60
CA LEU A 53 11.58 -18.43 19.02
C LEU A 53 11.38 -17.52 17.81
N ALA A 54 10.49 -17.88 16.88
CA ALA A 54 10.18 -17.06 15.71
C ALA A 54 9.57 -15.69 16.08
N LEU A 55 8.75 -15.64 17.14
CA LEU A 55 8.19 -14.41 17.66
C LEU A 55 9.24 -13.52 18.33
N LEU A 56 10.23 -14.11 19.02
CA LEU A 56 11.34 -13.38 19.63
C LEU A 56 12.32 -12.82 18.60
N ASP A 57 12.57 -13.59 17.54
CA ASP A 57 13.45 -13.19 16.43
C ASP A 57 12.92 -11.94 15.72
N GLY A 58 11.60 -11.76 15.66
CA GLY A 58 10.99 -10.50 15.21
C GLY A 58 11.05 -10.27 13.69
N THR A 59 11.91 -10.98 12.96
CA THR A 59 12.17 -10.78 11.53
C THR A 59 10.90 -10.85 10.68
N VAL A 60 9.96 -11.75 11.01
CA VAL A 60 8.68 -11.84 10.28
C VAL A 60 7.88 -10.55 10.41
N PHE A 61 7.85 -9.92 11.61
CA PHE A 61 7.16 -8.65 11.82
C PHE A 61 7.85 -7.50 11.07
N GLU A 62 9.19 -7.48 11.07
CA GLU A 62 9.96 -6.50 10.30
C GLU A 62 9.71 -6.61 8.79
N ILE A 63 9.70 -7.83 8.26
CA ILE A 63 9.37 -8.09 6.85
C ILE A 63 7.95 -7.60 6.54
N VAL A 64 6.96 -7.97 7.36
CA VAL A 64 5.57 -7.55 7.15
C VAL A 64 5.44 -6.04 7.22
N GLN A 65 6.11 -5.38 8.17
CA GLN A 65 6.15 -3.92 8.29
C GLN A 65 6.76 -3.27 7.04
N GLY A 66 7.88 -3.79 6.54
CA GLY A 66 8.51 -3.30 5.31
C GLY A 66 7.62 -3.48 4.07
N LEU A 67 6.94 -4.62 3.95
CA LEU A 67 5.97 -4.87 2.87
C LEU A 67 4.78 -3.91 2.95
N LEU A 68 4.30 -3.62 4.16
CA LEU A 68 3.21 -2.68 4.39
C LEU A 68 3.62 -1.24 4.03
N GLU A 69 4.85 -0.83 4.33
CA GLU A 69 5.38 0.46 3.92
C GLU A 69 5.51 0.58 2.39
N ILE A 70 6.02 -0.47 1.72
CA ILE A 70 6.07 -0.53 0.25
C ILE A 70 4.67 -0.42 -0.35
N GLN A 71 3.69 -1.13 0.23
CA GLN A 71 2.30 -1.06 -0.18
C GLN A 71 1.78 0.38 -0.07
N HIS A 72 1.90 1.02 1.09
CA HIS A 72 1.42 2.38 1.30
C HIS A 72 2.08 3.40 0.36
N LEU A 73 3.39 3.26 0.10
CA LEU A 73 4.10 4.12 -0.84
C LEU A 73 3.60 3.93 -2.28
N THR A 74 3.37 2.67 -2.67
CA THR A 74 2.82 2.33 -3.98
C THR A 74 1.42 2.88 -4.17
N GLU A 75 0.54 2.70 -3.19
CA GLU A 75 -0.83 3.22 -3.20
C GLU A 75 -0.84 4.75 -3.28
N LYS A 76 -0.01 5.43 -2.49
CA LYS A 76 0.14 6.89 -2.54
C LYS A 76 0.65 7.35 -3.91
N SER A 77 1.60 6.64 -4.52
CA SER A 77 2.12 6.95 -5.86
C SER A 77 1.02 6.84 -6.92
N LEU A 78 0.29 5.72 -6.95
CA LEU A 78 -0.81 5.46 -7.89
C LEU A 78 -1.96 6.45 -7.72
N TYR A 79 -2.31 6.79 -6.48
CA TYR A 79 -3.32 7.81 -6.19
C TYR A 79 -2.90 9.18 -6.74
N ASN A 80 -1.66 9.60 -6.49
CA ASN A 80 -1.14 10.86 -7.02
C ASN A 80 -1.06 10.87 -8.55
N GLN A 81 -0.67 9.75 -9.16
CA GLN A 81 -0.68 9.59 -10.62
C GLN A 81 -2.09 9.75 -11.19
N ARG A 82 -3.08 9.10 -10.57
CA ARG A 82 -4.49 9.26 -10.96
C ARG A 82 -4.96 10.72 -10.85
N LEU A 83 -4.64 11.38 -9.74
CA LEU A 83 -5.02 12.77 -9.52
C LEU A 83 -4.37 13.71 -10.54
N ARG A 84 -3.10 13.49 -10.88
CA ARG A 84 -2.40 14.25 -11.94
C ARG A 84 -3.10 14.11 -13.29
N LEU A 85 -3.39 12.88 -13.72
CA LEU A 85 -4.11 12.63 -14.98
C LEU A 85 -5.49 13.30 -15.00
N GLN A 86 -6.24 13.22 -13.90
CA GLN A 86 -7.54 13.89 -13.79
C GLN A 86 -7.42 15.42 -13.91
N ASN A 87 -6.41 16.01 -13.28
CA ASN A 87 -6.15 17.44 -13.38
C ASN A 87 -5.73 17.84 -14.79
N GLU A 88 -4.84 17.08 -15.43
CA GLU A 88 -4.43 17.29 -16.82
C GLU A 88 -5.63 17.27 -17.77
N HIS A 89 -6.52 16.27 -17.65
CA HIS A 89 -7.74 16.21 -18.43
C HIS A 89 -8.66 17.42 -18.18
N ARG A 90 -8.78 17.85 -16.92
CA ARG A 90 -9.60 19.03 -16.56
C ARG A 90 -9.04 20.30 -17.22
N VAL A 91 -7.74 20.51 -17.12
CA VAL A 91 -7.03 21.67 -17.70
C VAL A 91 -7.15 21.64 -19.23
N LEU A 92 -6.89 20.50 -19.87
CA LEU A 92 -7.01 20.35 -21.31
C LEU A 92 -8.42 20.68 -21.81
N ARG A 93 -9.46 20.16 -21.13
CA ARG A 93 -10.85 20.43 -21.48
C ARG A 93 -11.21 21.91 -21.33
N GLN A 94 -10.69 22.57 -20.29
CA GLN A 94 -10.90 24.00 -20.10
C GLN A 94 -10.22 24.83 -21.18
N ALA A 95 -8.96 24.54 -21.49
CA ALA A 95 -8.21 25.21 -22.55
C ALA A 95 -8.89 25.04 -23.93
N LEU A 96 -9.39 23.84 -24.22
CA LEU A 96 -10.11 23.56 -25.45
C LEU A 96 -11.40 24.39 -25.56
N ARG A 97 -12.20 24.45 -24.49
CA ARG A 97 -13.42 25.27 -24.45
C ARG A 97 -13.12 26.75 -24.63
N GLN A 98 -12.04 27.24 -24.03
CA GLN A 98 -11.62 28.63 -24.18
C GLN A 98 -11.26 28.94 -25.65
N LYS A 99 -10.45 28.09 -26.28
CA LYS A 99 -10.13 28.20 -27.72
C LYS A 99 -11.39 28.13 -28.59
N HIS A 100 -12.33 27.27 -28.26
CA HIS A 100 -13.61 27.15 -28.98
C HIS A 100 -14.42 28.44 -28.87
N GLN A 101 -14.48 29.05 -27.68
CA GLN A 101 -15.17 30.30 -27.45
C GLN A 101 -14.53 31.46 -28.23
N GLU A 102 -13.20 31.56 -28.22
CA GLU A 102 -12.46 32.55 -29.01
C GLU A 102 -12.71 32.39 -30.51
N ALA A 103 -12.69 31.15 -31.01
CA ALA A 103 -12.97 30.86 -32.42
C ALA A 103 -14.42 31.20 -32.82
N GLN A 104 -15.39 30.98 -31.93
CA GLN A 104 -16.79 31.35 -32.17
C GLN A 104 -16.97 32.87 -32.25
N GLN A 105 -16.30 33.62 -31.37
CA GLN A 105 -16.34 35.10 -31.38
C GLN A 105 -15.74 35.69 -32.66
N ALA A 106 -14.71 35.06 -33.22
CA ALA A 106 -14.08 35.49 -34.47
C ALA A 106 -14.80 34.98 -35.74
N CYS A 107 -15.80 34.10 -35.61
CA CYS A 107 -16.43 33.44 -36.76
C CYS A 107 -17.60 34.25 -37.34
N ARG A 108 -17.80 34.18 -38.66
CA ARG A 108 -18.99 34.74 -39.31
C ARG A 108 -20.23 33.88 -39.01
N PRO A 109 -21.43 34.48 -38.88
CA PRO A 109 -22.65 33.78 -38.46
C PRO A 109 -23.05 32.61 -39.35
N HIS A 110 -22.79 32.68 -40.67
CA HIS A 110 -23.07 31.57 -41.60
C HIS A 110 -22.18 30.34 -41.39
N ASN A 111 -20.97 30.50 -40.83
CA ASN A 111 -20.03 29.39 -40.60
C ASN A 111 -20.16 28.82 -39.18
N LEU A 112 -20.90 29.50 -38.31
CA LEU A 112 -21.04 29.14 -36.90
C LEU A 112 -21.61 27.73 -36.68
N PRO A 113 -22.63 27.24 -37.42
CA PRO A 113 -23.16 25.89 -37.22
C PRO A 113 -22.14 24.80 -37.55
N VAL A 114 -21.36 24.99 -38.62
CA VAL A 114 -20.32 24.04 -39.05
C VAL A 114 -19.19 24.02 -38.03
N LEU A 115 -18.78 25.20 -37.54
CA LEU A 115 -17.76 25.31 -36.49
C LEU A 115 -18.22 24.63 -35.19
N GLN A 116 -19.45 24.88 -34.73
CA GLN A 116 -20.00 24.26 -33.53
C GLN A 116 -20.05 22.73 -33.64
N ALA A 117 -20.48 22.20 -34.79
CA ALA A 117 -20.47 20.75 -35.02
C ALA A 117 -19.06 20.14 -34.96
N ALA A 118 -18.05 20.85 -35.48
CA ALA A 118 -16.65 20.41 -35.39
C ALA A 118 -16.13 20.44 -33.94
N GLN A 119 -16.45 21.51 -33.19
CA GLN A 119 -16.06 21.67 -31.79
C GLN A 119 -16.70 20.61 -30.88
N GLN A 120 -17.96 20.27 -31.12
CA GLN A 120 -18.67 19.19 -30.40
C GLN A 120 -17.94 17.85 -30.57
N ARG A 121 -17.60 17.49 -31.81
CA ARG A 121 -16.85 16.24 -32.10
C ARG A 121 -15.48 16.23 -31.44
N GLU A 122 -14.81 17.38 -31.38
CA GLU A 122 -13.49 17.49 -30.74
C GLU A 122 -13.58 17.27 -29.21
N LEU A 123 -14.62 17.82 -28.56
CA LEU A 123 -14.88 17.57 -27.13
C LEU A 123 -15.18 16.10 -26.86
N GLU A 124 -16.07 15.49 -27.64
CA GLU A 124 -16.41 14.06 -27.54
C GLU A 124 -15.16 13.18 -27.72
N ALA A 125 -14.29 13.51 -28.69
CA ALA A 125 -13.05 12.78 -28.90
C ALA A 125 -12.08 12.86 -27.71
N VAL A 126 -12.00 14.02 -27.05
CA VAL A 126 -11.18 14.18 -25.82
C VAL A 126 -11.78 13.39 -24.66
N GLU A 127 -13.10 13.38 -24.50
CA GLU A 127 -13.79 12.61 -23.47
C GLU A 127 -13.61 11.10 -23.68
N HIS A 128 -13.72 10.62 -24.91
CA HIS A 128 -13.46 9.21 -25.25
C HIS A 128 -12.00 8.81 -24.98
N ARG A 129 -11.02 9.66 -25.28
CA ARG A 129 -9.61 9.40 -24.93
C ARG A 129 -9.40 9.34 -23.42
N SER A 130 -10.06 10.24 -22.68
CA SER A 130 -10.01 10.27 -21.21
C SER A 130 -10.63 9.03 -20.57
N MET A 131 -11.73 8.49 -21.13
CA MET A 131 -12.33 7.26 -20.62
C MET A 131 -11.40 6.07 -20.82
N ARG A 132 -10.82 5.95 -22.03
CA ARG A 132 -9.86 4.88 -22.37
C ARG A 132 -8.62 4.88 -21.47
N SER A 133 -8.09 6.06 -21.12
CA SER A 133 -6.92 6.16 -20.23
C SER A 133 -7.25 5.93 -18.75
N SER A 134 -8.52 6.04 -18.35
CA SER A 134 -8.96 5.76 -16.97
C SER A 134 -9.27 4.28 -16.70
N GLY A 135 -9.18 3.39 -17.70
CA GLY A 135 -9.46 1.97 -17.53
C GLY A 135 -10.91 1.65 -17.10
N ARG A 136 -11.87 2.50 -17.50
CA ARG A 136 -13.30 2.24 -17.38
C ARG A 136 -13.87 1.80 -18.73
#